data_AF-A0A383CIC6-F1
#
_entry.id   AF-A0A383CIC6-F1
#
_cell.length_a   1.000
_cell.length_b   1.000
_cell.length_c   1.000
_cell.angle_alpha   90.00
_cell.angle_beta   90.00
_cell.angle_gamma   90.00
#
_symmetry.space_group_name_H-M   'P 1'
#
loop_
_entity.id
_entity.type
_entity.pdbx_description
1 polymer ?
#
loop_
_entity_poly.entity_id
_entity_poly.type
_entity_poly.pdbx_seq_one_letter_code
_entity_poly.pdbx_strand_id
1 'polypeptide(L)' 'VPKQIKPILPKTVTLIDPVSGVAKKVPWVPALKLYSARRKAGLSRVPNTATVERRGRVISGKHSTALQPGDVVRWK' A
#
# COMPACT_ATOMS: atom_id res chain seq x y z
N VAL A 1 -19.55 23.44 -22.45
CA VAL A 1 -18.86 22.15 -22.27
C VAL A 1 -18.97 21.74 -20.81
N PRO A 2 -19.64 20.62 -20.46
CA PRO A 2 -19.66 20.18 -19.07
C PRO A 2 -18.26 19.68 -18.69
N LYS A 3 -17.68 20.24 -17.63
CA LYS A 3 -16.42 19.73 -17.04
C LYS A 3 -16.71 18.33 -16.50
N GLN A 4 -16.23 17.31 -17.20
CA GLN A 4 -16.28 15.93 -16.72
C GLN A 4 -15.37 15.83 -15.48
N ILE A 5 -15.98 15.86 -14.30
CA ILE A 5 -15.26 15.65 -13.03
C ILE A 5 -14.90 14.17 -13.00
N LYS A 6 -13.68 13.82 -13.43
CA LYS A 6 -13.16 12.46 -13.20
C LYS A 6 -13.24 12.20 -11.69
N PRO A 7 -13.86 11.11 -11.23
CA PRO A 7 -13.85 10.79 -9.81
C PRO A 7 -12.39 10.71 -9.39
N ILE A 8 -11.98 11.59 -8.48
CA ILE A 8 -10.66 11.54 -7.86
C ILE A 8 -10.73 10.33 -6.94
N LEU A 9 -10.47 9.15 -7.49
CA LEU A 9 -10.36 7.93 -6.69
C LEU A 9 -9.34 8.22 -5.58
N PRO A 10 -9.69 7.98 -4.30
CA PRO A 10 -8.77 8.22 -3.22
C PRO A 10 -7.49 7.44 -3.49
N LYS A 11 -6.36 8.14 -3.52
CA LYS A 11 -5.05 7.54 -3.71
C LYS A 11 -4.79 6.69 -2.47
N THR A 12 -4.94 5.38 -2.56
CA THR A 12 -4.71 4.45 -1.46
C THR A 12 -3.68 3.39 -1.83
N VAL A 13 -3.09 2.79 -0.82
CA VAL A 13 -2.32 1.54 -0.92
C VAL A 13 -3.06 0.46 -0.13
N THR A 14 -2.97 -0.78 -0.58
CA THR A 14 -3.64 -1.93 0.07
C THR A 14 -2.61 -2.80 0.77
N LEU A 15 -2.83 -3.07 2.04
CA LEU A 15 -1.94 -3.85 2.90
C LEU A 15 -2.70 -5.11 3.37
N ILE A 16 -2.29 -6.29 2.90
CA ILE A 16 -2.89 -7.59 3.25
C ILE A 16 -2.32 -8.19 4.55
N ASP A 17 -3.00 -8.05 5.69
CA ASP A 17 -2.56 -8.64 6.96
C ASP A 17 -2.15 -10.12 6.80
N PRO A 18 -0.89 -10.51 7.10
CA PRO A 18 -0.42 -11.87 6.85
C PRO A 18 -1.00 -12.90 7.82
N VAL A 19 -1.60 -12.46 8.95
CA VAL A 19 -2.22 -13.35 9.93
C VAL A 19 -3.68 -13.61 9.57
N SER A 20 -4.43 -12.56 9.25
CA SER A 20 -5.87 -12.64 9.01
C SER A 20 -6.27 -12.69 7.53
N GLY A 21 -5.35 -12.38 6.62
CA GLY A 21 -5.64 -12.21 5.18
C GLY A 21 -6.42 -10.93 4.85
N VAL A 22 -6.79 -10.13 5.85
CA VAL A 22 -7.65 -8.95 5.67
C VAL A 22 -6.90 -7.84 4.93
N ALA A 23 -7.54 -7.31 3.89
CA ALA A 23 -7.04 -6.16 3.14
C ALA A 23 -7.33 -4.84 3.87
N LYS A 24 -6.27 -4.14 4.27
CA LYS A 24 -6.33 -2.82 4.91
C LYS A 24 -5.96 -1.72 3.93
N LYS A 25 -6.90 -0.81 3.65
CA LYS A 25 -6.66 0.35 2.78
C LYS A 25 -6.03 1.47 3.60
N VAL A 26 -4.87 1.96 3.16
CA VAL A 26 -4.15 3.08 3.78
C VAL A 26 -4.17 4.26 2.81
N PRO A 27 -4.58 5.47 3.24
CA PRO A 27 -4.45 6.68 2.43
C PRO A 27 -3.00 6.92 2.04
N TRP A 28 -2.76 7.08 0.74
CA TRP A 28 -1.47 7.44 0.20
C TRP A 28 -1.23 8.93 0.33
N VAL A 29 -0.03 9.27 0.78
CA VAL A 29 0.49 10.64 0.80
C VAL A 29 1.87 10.65 0.14
N PRO A 30 2.35 11.79 -0.37
CA PRO A 30 3.70 11.89 -0.89
C PRO A 30 4.73 11.33 0.11
N ALA A 31 5.71 10.59 -0.41
CA ALA A 31 6.74 9.90 0.37
C ALA A 31 6.24 8.84 1.38
N LEU A 32 5.01 8.31 1.23
CA LEU A 32 4.56 7.16 2.02
C LEU A 32 5.49 5.95 1.80
N LYS A 33 6.17 5.53 2.86
CA LYS A 33 7.04 4.35 2.88
C LYS A 33 6.29 3.14 3.42
N LEU A 34 6.74 1.95 3.05
CA LEU A 34 6.20 0.67 3.52
C LEU A 34 6.12 0.60 5.05
N TYR A 35 7.17 1.06 5.75
CA TYR A 35 7.16 1.15 7.21
C TYR A 35 6.00 2.01 7.75
N SER A 36 5.85 3.24 7.26
CA SER A 36 4.79 4.15 7.70
C SER A 36 3.40 3.62 7.35
N ALA A 37 3.23 3.01 6.18
CA ALA A 37 1.96 2.42 5.78
C ALA A 37 1.57 1.26 6.71
N ARG A 38 2.54 0.38 7.02
CA ARG A 38 2.38 -0.71 8.00
C ARG A 38 1.95 -0.18 9.37
N ARG A 39 2.58 0.87 9.88
CA ARG A 39 2.20 1.50 11.16
C ARG A 39 0.78 2.05 11.12
N LYS A 40 0.40 2.73 10.03
CA LYS A 40 -0.97 3.24 9.83
C LYS A 40 -2.02 2.13 9.75
N ALA A 41 -1.66 0.95 9.24
CA ALA A 41 -2.55 -0.21 9.16
C ALA A 41 -2.66 -1.01 10.48
N GLY A 42 -1.97 -0.59 11.54
CA GLY A 42 -1.93 -1.32 12.81
C GLY A 42 -1.21 -2.67 12.71
N LEU A 43 -0.39 -2.88 11.68
CA LEU A 43 0.33 -4.13 11.43
C LEU A 43 1.69 -4.10 12.17
N SER A 44 1.67 -4.31 13.48
CA SER A 44 2.87 -4.20 14.32
C SER A 44 3.79 -5.42 14.24
N ARG A 45 3.22 -6.62 14.13
CA ARG A 45 3.90 -7.93 14.19
C ARG A 45 4.03 -8.64 12.85
N VAL A 46 4.39 -7.89 11.81
CA VAL A 46 4.58 -8.44 10.46
C VAL A 46 6.05 -8.46 10.07
N PRO A 47 6.48 -9.38 9.19
CA PRO A 47 7.86 -9.45 8.70
C PRO A 47 8.38 -8.11 8.14
N ASN A 48 9.69 -7.92 8.18
CA ASN A 48 10.34 -6.70 7.67
C ASN A 48 10.43 -6.67 6.13
N THR A 49 10.24 -7.84 5.50
CA THR A 49 10.24 -8.03 4.06
C THR A 49 8.82 -8.23 3.54
N ALA A 50 8.53 -7.60 2.41
CA ALA A 50 7.26 -7.71 1.73
C ALA A 50 7.46 -7.86 0.22
N THR A 51 6.44 -8.28 -0.48
CA THR A 51 6.26 -8.06 -1.91
C THR A 51 5.33 -6.88 -2.12
N VAL A 52 5.63 -6.07 -3.12
CA VAL A 52 4.79 -4.97 -3.58
C VAL A 52 4.38 -5.27 -5.00
N GLU A 53 3.09 -5.45 -5.22
CA GLU A 53 2.49 -5.53 -6.55
C GLU A 53 2.16 -4.11 -7.01
N ARG A 54 2.77 -3.70 -8.11
CA ARG A 54 2.64 -2.37 -8.71
C ARG A 54 2.39 -2.51 -10.18
N ARG A 55 1.18 -2.13 -10.63
CA ARG A 55 0.79 -2.15 -12.06
C ARG A 55 1.10 -3.50 -12.72
N GLY A 56 0.75 -4.60 -12.04
CA GLY A 56 0.98 -5.97 -12.52
C GLY A 56 2.42 -6.50 -12.37
N ARG A 57 3.34 -5.73 -11.80
CA ARG A 57 4.71 -6.19 -11.50
C ARG A 57 4.90 -6.42 -10.01
N VAL A 58 5.56 -7.51 -9.65
CA VAL A 58 5.91 -7.81 -8.26
C VAL A 58 7.35 -7.39 -8.01
N ILE A 59 7.58 -6.52 -7.03
CA ILE A 59 8.91 -6.10 -6.58
C ILE A 59 9.11 -6.43 -5.10
N SER A 60 10.37 -6.58 -4.69
CA SER A 60 10.72 -6.74 -3.28
C SER A 60 10.58 -5.41 -2.54
N GLY A 61 9.89 -5.44 -1.40
CA GLY A 61 9.65 -4.32 -0.51
C GLY A 61 10.44 -4.45 0.79
N LYS A 62 11.17 -3.39 1.14
CA LYS A 62 11.77 -3.17 2.46
C LYS A 62 11.10 -1.97 3.12
N HIS A 63 11.38 -1.73 4.40
CA HIS A 63 10.82 -0.59 5.15
C HIS A 63 10.95 0.77 4.47
N SER A 64 12.06 1.01 3.76
CA SER A 64 12.36 2.25 3.04
C SER A 64 11.67 2.37 1.68
N THR A 65 11.07 1.29 1.16
CA THR A 65 10.41 1.28 -0.15
C THR A 65 9.29 2.30 -0.18
N ALA A 66 9.38 3.25 -1.12
CA ALA A 66 8.33 4.21 -1.39
C ALA A 66 7.16 3.53 -2.11
N LEU A 67 5.96 3.71 -1.58
CA LEU A 67 4.73 3.18 -2.15
C LEU A 67 4.11 4.19 -3.13
N GLN A 68 3.34 3.66 -4.08
CA GLN A 68 2.57 4.42 -5.06
C GLN A 68 1.07 4.11 -4.90
N PRO A 69 0.19 5.02 -5.31
CA PRO A 69 -1.25 4.75 -5.33
C PRO A 69 -1.55 3.47 -6.12
N GLY A 70 -2.38 2.60 -5.56
CA GLY A 70 -2.75 1.32 -6.13
C GLY A 70 -1.80 0.16 -5.81
N ASP A 71 -0.68 0.40 -5.12
CA ASP A 71 0.20 -0.69 -4.69
C ASP A 71 -0.55 -1.65 -3.74
N VAL A 72 -0.31 -2.95 -3.93
CA VAL A 72 -0.75 -4.01 -3.00
C VAL A 72 0.48 -4.61 -2.34
N VAL A 73 0.51 -4.59 -1.01
CA VAL A 73 1.61 -5.11 -0.19
C VAL A 73 1.19 -6.42 0.44
N ARG A 74 2.06 -7.44 0.34
CA ARG A 74 1.94 -8.74 0.99
C ARG A 74 3.25 -9.07 1.70
N TRP A 75 3.22 -9.65 2.89
CA TRP A 75 4.42 -9.95 3.67
C TRP A 75 4.92 -11.34 3.31
N LYS A 76 6.24 -11.53 3.37
CA LYS A 76 6.88 -12.84 3.25
C LYS A 76 7.29 -13.34 4.62
#